data_AF-A0A816UT78-F1
#
_entry.id   AF-A0A816UT78-F1
#
_cell.length_a   1.000
_cell.length_b   1.000
_cell.length_c   1.000
_cell.angle_alpha   90.00
_cell.angle_beta   90.00
_cell.angle_gamma   90.00
#
_symmetry.space_group_name_H-M   'P 1'
#
loop_
_entity.id
_entity.type
_entity.pdbx_description
1 polymer ?
#
loop_
_entity_poly.entity_id
_entity_poly.type
_entity_poly.pdbx_seq_one_letter_code
_entity_poly.pdbx_strand_id
1 'polypeptide(L)'
;MTFFPDSKQPHNLIQRFILYAMAQQKDSTPIYITGHNASKFDTSFIFKELLLEGLTLITEAPIRRGSSIMSLKLGSIMFRDSYLFSPVKLRKFPELFNLSTDIRKGMFPYTFIKSEADIDYKGNFPSEDYFELGGLSNKEID
;
A
#
# COMPACT_ATOMS: atom_id res chain seq x y z
N MET A 1 -23.34 6.41 -9.99
CA MET A 1 -23.62 5.50 -8.87
C MET A 1 -22.62 5.83 -7.78
N THR A 2 -23.05 6.38 -6.66
CA THR A 2 -22.19 6.67 -5.51
C THR A 2 -21.97 5.36 -4.74
N PHE A 3 -20.72 4.91 -4.69
CA PHE A 3 -20.35 3.59 -4.16
C PHE A 3 -20.26 3.54 -2.64
N PHE A 4 -20.20 4.72 -2.01
CA PHE A 4 -20.26 4.87 -0.58
C PHE A 4 -21.62 5.52 -0.28
N PRO A 5 -22.43 4.98 0.64
CA PRO A 5 -23.59 5.71 1.14
C PRO A 5 -23.10 7.04 1.70
N ASP A 6 -23.91 8.11 1.62
CA ASP A 6 -23.56 9.44 2.14
C ASP A 6 -23.22 9.34 3.64
N SER A 7 -21.94 9.08 3.94
CA SER A 7 -21.44 9.02 5.30
C SER A 7 -21.37 10.45 5.79
N LYS A 8 -22.04 10.73 6.91
CA LYS A 8 -21.98 12.06 7.57
C LYS A 8 -20.55 12.44 8.02
N GLN A 9 -19.58 11.54 7.89
CA GLN A 9 -18.17 11.71 8.20
C GLN A 9 -17.35 11.76 6.90
N PRO A 10 -16.30 12.61 6.82
CA PRO A 10 -15.45 12.69 5.64
C PRO A 10 -14.71 11.37 5.41
N HIS A 11 -14.54 11.01 4.13
CA HIS A 11 -13.82 9.78 3.78
C HIS A 11 -12.40 9.77 4.34
N ASN A 12 -12.02 8.66 4.98
CA ASN A 12 -10.64 8.45 5.44
C ASN A 12 -9.68 8.19 4.25
N LEU A 13 -8.38 8.16 4.51
CA LEU A 13 -7.36 8.02 3.45
C LEU A 13 -7.53 6.74 2.62
N ILE A 14 -7.89 5.62 3.24
CA ILE A 14 -8.08 4.34 2.56
C ILE A 14 -9.30 4.41 1.64
N GLN A 15 -10.41 4.97 2.14
CA GLN A 15 -11.60 5.17 1.33
C GLN A 15 -11.32 6.07 0.12
N ARG A 16 -10.59 7.18 0.32
CA ARG A 16 -10.16 8.07 -0.77
C ARG A 16 -9.30 7.35 -1.80
N PHE A 17 -8.39 6.48 -1.36
CA PHE A 17 -7.56 5.68 -2.25
C PHE A 17 -8.40 4.68 -3.07
N ILE A 18 -9.34 3.99 -2.44
CA ILE A 18 -10.26 3.05 -3.11
C ILE A 18 -11.12 3.80 -4.14
N LEU A 19 -11.68 4.96 -3.76
CA LEU A 19 -12.45 5.84 -4.65
C LEU A 19 -11.61 6.32 -5.84
N TYR A 20 -10.37 6.72 -5.59
CA TYR A 20 -9.45 7.14 -6.63
C TYR A 20 -9.20 6.00 -7.62
N ALA A 21 -8.92 4.78 -7.12
CA ALA A 21 -8.72 3.59 -7.94
C ALA A 21 -9.96 3.26 -8.80
N MET A 22 -11.15 3.34 -8.22
CA MET A 22 -12.42 3.18 -8.93
C MET A 22 -12.60 4.23 -10.03
N ALA A 23 -12.26 5.49 -9.74
CA ALA A 23 -12.35 6.57 -10.72
C ALA A 23 -11.36 6.40 -11.89
N GLN A 24 -10.28 5.61 -11.73
CA GLN A 24 -9.36 5.32 -12.83
C GLN A 24 -9.91 4.26 -13.81
N GLN A 25 -11.01 3.57 -13.46
CA GLN A 25 -11.56 2.54 -14.32
C GLN A 25 -12.13 3.15 -15.60
N LYS A 26 -11.47 2.81 -16.72
CA LYS A 26 -11.95 3.11 -18.07
C LYS A 26 -12.47 1.82 -18.68
N ASP A 27 -13.76 1.84 -19.04
CA ASP A 27 -14.46 0.72 -19.66
C ASP A 27 -14.40 -0.57 -18.80
N SER A 28 -14.45 -1.73 -19.47
CA SER A 28 -14.40 -3.04 -18.83
C SER A 28 -12.97 -3.55 -18.56
N THR A 29 -11.95 -2.71 -18.70
CA THR A 29 -10.55 -3.12 -18.49
C THR A 29 -10.28 -3.35 -17.00
N PRO A 30 -9.80 -4.53 -16.58
CA PRO A 30 -9.44 -4.77 -15.20
C PRO A 30 -8.24 -3.93 -14.75
N ILE A 31 -8.29 -3.40 -13.53
CA ILE A 31 -7.18 -2.67 -12.90
C ILE A 31 -6.49 -3.58 -11.89
N TYR A 32 -5.18 -3.71 -12.00
CA TYR A 32 -4.37 -4.44 -11.03
C TYR A 32 -3.60 -3.47 -10.15
N ILE A 33 -3.85 -3.51 -8.85
CA ILE A 33 -3.14 -2.73 -7.84
C ILE A 33 -2.22 -3.69 -7.10
N THR A 34 -0.91 -3.48 -7.24
CA THR A 34 0.09 -4.35 -6.64
C THR A 34 0.83 -3.60 -5.54
N GLY A 35 0.81 -4.14 -4.32
CA GLY A 35 1.72 -3.75 -3.26
C GLY A 35 2.72 -4.86 -2.98
N HIS A 36 3.96 -4.50 -2.64
CA HIS A 36 5.01 -5.48 -2.38
C HIS A 36 4.98 -5.93 -0.92
N ASN A 37 4.65 -7.20 -0.68
CA ASN A 37 4.36 -7.79 0.63
C ASN A 37 3.05 -7.25 1.25
N ALA A 38 2.12 -6.84 0.39
CA ALA A 38 0.85 -6.25 0.78
C ALA A 38 -0.07 -7.19 1.56
N SER A 39 0.05 -8.51 1.34
CA SER A 39 -0.81 -9.50 2.00
C SER A 39 -0.58 -9.58 3.52
N LYS A 40 0.57 -9.12 4.00
CA LYS A 40 0.93 -9.08 5.43
C LYS A 40 0.66 -7.72 6.10
N PHE A 41 0.47 -6.67 5.32
CA PHE A 41 0.34 -5.30 5.82
C PHE A 41 -0.87 -4.61 5.18
N ASP A 42 -0.70 -4.03 3.99
CA ASP A 42 -1.64 -3.08 3.37
C ASP A 42 -3.05 -3.65 3.16
N THR A 43 -3.14 -4.90 2.68
CA THR A 43 -4.42 -5.47 2.23
C THR A 43 -5.39 -5.68 3.40
N SER A 44 -4.87 -5.87 4.62
CA SER A 44 -5.70 -5.97 5.83
C SER A 44 -6.47 -4.68 6.13
N PHE A 45 -5.84 -3.52 5.90
CA PHE A 45 -6.45 -2.20 6.09
C PHE A 45 -7.52 -1.94 5.03
N ILE A 46 -7.23 -2.26 3.76
CA ILE A 46 -8.22 -2.18 2.66
C ILE A 46 -9.44 -3.06 2.97
N PHE A 47 -9.20 -4.32 3.36
CA PHE A 47 -10.28 -5.26 3.65
C PHE A 47 -11.12 -4.84 4.85
N LYS A 48 -10.49 -4.33 5.93
CA LYS A 48 -11.20 -3.75 7.07
C LYS A 48 -12.11 -2.61 6.64
N GLU A 49 -11.61 -1.71 5.80
CA GLU A 49 -12.40 -0.55 5.35
C GLU A 49 -13.62 -0.98 4.54
N LEU A 50 -13.44 -1.92 3.61
CA LEU A 50 -14.54 -2.48 2.82
C LEU A 50 -15.57 -3.23 3.68
N LEU A 51 -15.16 -3.83 4.79
CA LEU A 51 -16.09 -4.46 5.74
C LEU A 51 -16.94 -3.43 6.48
N LEU A 52 -16.35 -2.30 6.89
CA LEU A 52 -17.04 -1.23 7.63
C LEU A 52 -18.08 -0.51 6.76
N GLU A 53 -17.80 -0.36 5.46
CA GLU A 53 -18.71 0.26 4.47
C GLU A 53 -19.78 -0.71 3.94
N GLY A 54 -19.80 -1.95 4.45
CA GLY A 54 -20.66 -3.02 3.97
C GLY A 54 -20.02 -3.79 2.82
N LEU A 55 -20.09 -5.12 2.90
CA LEU A 55 -19.51 -6.07 1.93
C LEU A 55 -20.00 -5.93 0.47
N THR A 56 -20.86 -4.97 0.17
CA THR A 56 -21.50 -4.77 -1.14
C THR A 56 -20.50 -4.49 -2.26
N LEU A 57 -19.33 -3.96 -1.90
CA LEU A 57 -18.23 -3.69 -2.81
C LEU A 57 -17.40 -4.93 -3.14
N ILE A 58 -17.33 -5.90 -2.22
CA ILE A 58 -16.54 -7.12 -2.43
C ILE A 58 -17.32 -8.04 -3.38
N THR A 59 -16.82 -8.18 -4.61
CA THR A 59 -17.50 -8.96 -5.65
C THR A 59 -17.24 -10.45 -5.55
N GLU A 60 -16.13 -10.86 -4.92
CA GLU A 60 -15.73 -12.26 -4.76
C GLU A 60 -15.05 -12.47 -3.40
N ALA A 61 -15.15 -13.70 -2.88
CA ALA A 61 -14.47 -14.06 -1.65
C ALA A 61 -12.95 -13.83 -1.76
N PRO A 62 -12.32 -13.15 -0.78
CA PRO A 62 -10.88 -12.90 -0.83
C PRO A 62 -10.08 -14.21 -0.82
N ILE A 63 -8.98 -14.26 -1.58
CA ILE A 63 -8.04 -15.38 -1.54
C ILE A 63 -7.10 -15.14 -0.36
N ARG A 64 -7.03 -16.10 0.57
CA ARG A 64 -6.26 -15.96 1.82
C ARG A 64 -5.34 -17.15 2.05
N ARG A 65 -4.31 -16.92 2.88
CA ARG A 65 -3.46 -17.95 3.48
C ARG A 65 -3.26 -17.60 4.95
N GLY A 66 -3.92 -18.33 5.84
CA GLY A 66 -4.03 -17.92 7.24
C GLY A 66 -4.69 -16.55 7.35
N SER A 67 -4.05 -15.63 8.07
CA SER A 67 -4.50 -14.24 8.20
C SER A 67 -4.13 -13.34 7.01
N SER A 68 -3.25 -13.79 6.12
CA SER A 68 -2.80 -13.00 4.97
C SER A 68 -3.84 -13.00 3.85
N ILE A 69 -4.18 -11.82 3.34
CA ILE A 69 -5.10 -11.65 2.21
C ILE A 69 -4.26 -11.49 0.95
N MET A 70 -4.12 -12.58 0.19
CA MET A 70 -3.26 -12.66 -1.00
C MET A 70 -3.87 -11.96 -2.22
N SER A 71 -5.21 -11.93 -2.28
CA SER A 71 -5.95 -11.26 -3.35
C SER A 71 -7.29 -10.78 -2.84
N LEU A 72 -7.66 -9.57 -3.25
CA LEU A 72 -8.95 -8.97 -2.94
C LEU A 72 -9.51 -8.34 -4.22
N LYS A 73 -10.72 -8.75 -4.62
CA LYS A 73 -11.38 -8.27 -5.84
C LYS A 73 -12.56 -7.37 -5.48
N LEU A 74 -12.60 -6.22 -6.16
CA LEU A 74 -13.57 -5.15 -6.00
C LEU A 74 -14.04 -4.73 -7.41
N GLY A 75 -15.13 -5.33 -7.90
CA GLY A 75 -15.56 -5.13 -9.29
C GLY A 75 -14.49 -5.65 -10.26
N SER A 76 -13.96 -4.75 -11.08
CA SER A 76 -12.84 -5.00 -12.01
C SER A 76 -11.47 -4.67 -11.42
N ILE A 77 -11.41 -4.14 -10.20
CA ILE A 77 -10.17 -3.84 -9.48
C ILE A 77 -9.70 -5.08 -8.73
N MET A 78 -8.41 -5.36 -8.83
CA MET A 78 -7.79 -6.50 -8.18
C MET A 78 -6.56 -6.06 -7.41
N PHE A 79 -6.63 -6.17 -6.08
CA PHE A 79 -5.47 -6.01 -5.20
C PHE A 79 -4.68 -7.31 -5.17
N ARG A 80 -3.37 -7.23 -5.41
CA ARG A 80 -2.44 -8.36 -5.44
C ARG A 80 -1.16 -8.04 -4.68
N ASP A 81 -0.56 -9.10 -4.14
CA ASP A 81 0.75 -9.02 -3.51
C ASP A 81 1.85 -9.44 -4.50
N SER A 82 2.72 -8.50 -4.88
CA SER A 82 3.82 -8.78 -5.81
C SER A 82 4.92 -9.64 -5.18
N TYR A 83 5.00 -9.73 -3.85
CA TYR A 83 5.98 -10.59 -3.16
C TYR A 83 5.73 -12.08 -3.43
N LEU A 84 4.48 -12.46 -3.72
CA LEU A 84 4.14 -13.83 -4.08
C LEU A 84 4.71 -14.25 -5.43
N PHE A 85 4.97 -13.29 -6.31
CA PHE A 85 5.61 -13.51 -7.61
C PHE A 85 7.12 -13.29 -7.55
N SER A 86 7.55 -12.26 -6.82
CA SER A 86 8.96 -11.91 -6.63
C SER A 86 9.31 -11.92 -5.13
N PRO A 87 9.69 -13.08 -4.57
CA PRO A 87 9.90 -13.27 -3.13
C PRO A 87 11.27 -12.76 -2.66
N VAL A 88 11.61 -11.53 -3.05
CA VAL A 88 12.83 -10.83 -2.61
C VAL A 88 12.45 -9.51 -1.95
N LYS A 89 13.30 -9.00 -1.05
CA LYS A 89 13.10 -7.67 -0.45
C LYS A 89 13.06 -6.60 -1.55
N LEU A 90 12.17 -5.61 -1.43
CA LEU A 90 12.04 -4.49 -2.38
C LEU A 90 13.39 -3.80 -2.72
N ARG A 91 14.30 -3.69 -1.75
CA ARG A 91 15.65 -3.10 -1.97
C ARG A 91 16.52 -3.87 -2.97
N LYS A 92 16.22 -5.14 -3.24
CA LYS A 92 16.93 -5.97 -4.22
C LYS A 92 16.38 -5.84 -5.64
N PHE A 93 15.29 -5.09 -5.83
CA PHE A 93 14.69 -4.93 -7.15
C PHE A 93 15.63 -4.30 -8.18
N PRO A 94 16.44 -3.28 -7.84
CA PRO A 94 17.42 -2.75 -8.79
C PRO A 94 18.38 -3.82 -9.32
N GLU A 95 18.92 -4.66 -8.43
CA GLU A 95 19.77 -5.80 -8.81
C GLU A 95 18.99 -6.83 -9.64
N LEU A 96 17.79 -7.22 -9.19
CA LEU A 96 16.96 -8.23 -9.86
C LEU A 96 16.58 -7.85 -11.29
N PHE A 97 16.31 -6.56 -11.53
CA PHE A 97 15.90 -6.04 -12.84
C PHE A 97 17.06 -5.44 -13.63
N ASN A 98 18.29 -5.57 -13.13
CA ASN A 98 19.49 -4.98 -13.74
C ASN A 98 19.32 -3.48 -14.05
N LEU A 99 18.73 -2.75 -13.08
CA LEU A 99 18.58 -1.30 -13.14
C LEU A 99 19.89 -0.60 -12.82
N SER A 100 19.98 0.67 -13.20
CA SER A 100 21.14 1.50 -12.93
C SER A 100 21.42 1.62 -11.42
N THR A 101 22.70 1.77 -11.07
CA THR A 101 23.20 1.72 -9.67
C THR A 101 22.79 2.92 -8.80
N ASP A 102 22.29 3.98 -9.43
CA ASP A 102 21.70 5.16 -8.79
C ASP A 102 20.26 4.92 -8.34
N ILE A 103 19.58 3.89 -8.85
CA ILE A 103 18.23 3.52 -8.43
C ILE A 103 18.32 2.65 -7.18
N ARG A 104 17.89 3.21 -6.04
CA ARG A 104 17.85 2.50 -4.75
C ARG A 104 16.52 2.71 -4.06
N LYS A 105 16.15 1.77 -3.18
CA LYS A 105 15.01 1.93 -2.29
C LYS A 105 15.36 2.98 -1.24
N GLY A 106 14.54 4.03 -1.13
CA GLY A 106 14.67 5.03 -0.07
C GLY A 106 14.37 4.47 1.34
N MET A 107 14.87 5.21 2.33
CA MET A 107 14.59 5.01 3.75
C MET A 107 13.49 5.96 4.20
N PHE A 108 12.60 5.48 5.08
CA PHE A 108 11.51 6.28 5.62
C PHE A 108 11.85 6.73 7.05
N PRO A 109 11.66 8.01 7.41
CA PRO A 109 12.02 8.53 8.73
C PRO A 109 10.91 8.22 9.75
N TYR A 110 10.86 6.97 10.23
CA TYR A 110 9.76 6.46 11.05
C TYR A 110 9.52 7.26 12.33
N THR A 111 10.56 7.81 12.98
CA THR A 111 10.42 8.57 14.24
C THR A 111 10.24 10.06 14.04
N PHE A 112 10.31 10.53 12.79
CA PHE A 112 10.07 11.93 12.47
C PHE A 112 8.58 12.28 12.57
N ILE A 113 7.71 11.39 12.07
CA ILE A 113 6.26 11.58 12.10
C ILE A 113 5.74 11.21 13.48
N LYS A 114 5.41 12.21 14.31
CA LYS A 114 4.90 12.02 15.68
C LYS A 114 3.41 12.37 15.79
N SER A 115 2.89 13.11 14.82
CA SER A 115 1.52 13.56 14.74
C SER A 115 1.05 13.66 13.29
N GLU A 116 -0.26 13.75 13.08
CA GLU A 116 -0.86 13.95 11.76
C GLU A 116 -0.35 15.24 11.09
N ALA A 117 -0.01 16.26 11.87
CA ALA A 117 0.49 17.53 11.38
C ALA A 117 1.88 17.41 10.71
N ASP A 118 2.65 16.38 11.06
CA ASP A 118 4.00 16.15 10.50
C ASP A 118 3.94 15.53 9.09
N ILE A 119 2.77 15.01 8.66
CA ILE A 119 2.61 14.32 7.36
C ILE A 119 2.76 15.29 6.19
N ASP A 120 2.34 16.56 6.33
CA ASP A 120 2.51 17.61 5.32
C ASP A 120 3.74 18.50 5.60
N TYR A 121 4.75 17.96 6.29
CA TYR A 121 5.97 18.69 6.61
C TYR A 121 6.66 19.21 5.33
N LYS A 122 6.89 20.52 5.29
CA LYS A 122 7.61 21.23 4.23
C LYS A 122 8.79 21.94 4.86
N GLY A 123 9.98 21.37 4.72
CA GLY A 123 11.19 21.91 5.30
C GLY A 123 12.42 21.13 4.89
N ASN A 124 13.48 21.27 5.68
CA ASN A 124 14.75 20.59 5.41
C ASN A 124 14.62 19.08 5.60
N PHE A 125 15.48 18.33 4.91
CA PHE A 125 15.54 16.89 5.07
C PHE A 125 15.78 16.50 6.56
N PRO A 126 15.02 15.54 7.12
CA PRO A 126 15.20 15.11 8.52
C PRO A 126 16.63 14.64 8.79
N SER A 127 17.12 14.83 10.02
CA SER A 127 18.42 14.27 10.43
C SER A 127 18.40 12.73 10.42
N GLU A 128 19.58 12.13 10.28
CA GLU A 128 19.75 10.67 10.20
C GLU A 128 19.17 9.93 11.43
N ASP A 129 19.16 10.57 12.59
CA ASP A 129 18.59 10.04 13.84
C ASP A 129 17.11 9.63 13.70
N TYR A 130 16.38 10.21 12.74
CA TYR A 130 14.96 9.91 12.52
C TYR A 130 14.69 8.64 11.70
N PHE A 131 15.73 8.02 11.13
CA PHE A 131 15.59 6.88 10.23
C PHE A 131 15.77 5.52 10.93
N GLU A 132 15.93 5.49 12.26
CA GLU A 132 16.09 4.28 13.08
C GLU A 132 17.12 3.27 12.50
N LEU A 133 18.27 3.78 12.04
CA LEU A 133 19.29 2.98 11.35
C LEU A 133 19.86 1.83 12.19
N GLY A 134 19.73 1.89 13.52
CA GLY A 134 20.25 0.88 14.45
C GLY A 134 19.62 -0.51 14.33
N GLY A 135 18.44 -0.63 13.69
CA GLY A 135 17.79 -1.93 13.42
C GLY A 135 18.17 -2.55 12.07
N LEU A 136 18.96 -1.86 11.26
CA LEU A 136 19.31 -2.26 9.89
C LEU A 136 20.72 -2.86 9.88
N SER A 137 20.89 -3.94 9.13
CA SER A 137 22.24 -4.44 8.83
C SER A 137 22.99 -3.43 7.95
N ASN A 138 24.33 -3.40 7.98
CA ASN A 138 25.12 -2.51 7.11
C ASN A 138 24.74 -2.64 5.62
N LYS A 139 24.34 -3.85 5.19
CA LYS A 139 23.82 -4.11 3.83
C LYS A 139 22.47 -3.45 3.53
N GLU A 140 21.78 -2.91 4.51
CA GLU A 140 20.49 -2.21 4.40
C GLU A 140 20.64 -0.70 4.45
N ILE A 141 21.84 -0.21 4.80
CA ILE A 141 22.19 1.22 4.87
C ILE A 141 22.94 1.65 3.60
N ASP A 142 23.75 0.76 3.01
CA ASP A 142 24.43 0.93 1.72
C ASP A 142 23.50 0.69 0.50
#